data_AF-A0A2E7G115-F1
#
_entry.id   AF-A0A2E7G115-F1
#
_cell.length_a   1.000
_cell.length_b   1.000
_cell.length_c   1.000
_cell.angle_alpha   90.00
_cell.angle_beta   90.00
_cell.angle_gamma   90.00
#
_symmetry.space_group_name_H-M   'P 1'
#
loop_
_entity.id
_entity.type
_entity.pdbx_description
1 polymer ?
#
loop_
_entity_poly.entity_id
_entity_poly.type
_entity_poly.pdbx_seq_one_letter_code
_entity_poly.pdbx_strand_id
1 'polypeptide(L)'
;MPFRKHGGVVTKNIGHRLGGTSPHTDNTIQSLQNTISRVEEPGFKYWEFDVHESADGILFVFHDDFIVNQGKNHLVRDLSFAQIIEFGSQIGVEIPPLTDVVSELEVRDEPVMIEIKNLMTDQARESIIDITNGRSGWNLMSSIGRFEKSFPDNLGYWKNRVESAGSKLVLIRRHDINLFDFCGNYLKWKLLKLKIRLTRK
;
A
#
# COMPACT_ATOMS: atom_id res chain seq x y z
N MET A 1 -10.46 31.63 -33.47
CA MET A 1 -9.76 31.19 -32.25
C MET A 1 -10.60 31.56 -31.02
N PRO A 2 -10.54 30.83 -29.89
CA PRO A 2 -9.66 29.70 -29.59
C PRO A 2 -10.39 28.37 -29.31
N PHE A 3 -9.59 27.32 -29.41
CA PHE A 3 -9.86 25.93 -29.10
C PHE A 3 -10.09 25.73 -27.59
N ARG A 4 -11.15 24.99 -27.22
CA ARG A 4 -11.26 24.33 -25.91
C ARG A 4 -10.75 22.89 -26.01
N LYS A 5 -9.51 22.70 -25.57
CA LYS A 5 -8.98 21.49 -24.92
C LYS A 5 -8.07 22.05 -23.82
N HIS A 6 -8.04 21.57 -22.59
CA HIS A 6 -7.52 20.27 -22.19
C HIS A 6 -8.20 19.79 -20.90
N GLY A 7 -8.33 18.48 -20.77
CA GLY A 7 -8.97 17.81 -19.65
C GLY A 7 -8.31 18.11 -18.30
N GLY A 8 -9.10 17.98 -17.23
CA GLY A 8 -8.61 18.11 -15.87
C GLY A 8 -7.40 17.20 -15.67
N VAL A 9 -6.27 17.80 -15.32
CA VAL A 9 -5.08 17.08 -14.89
C VAL A 9 -5.49 16.24 -13.69
N VAL A 10 -5.49 14.91 -13.85
CA VAL A 10 -5.48 14.01 -12.69
C VAL A 10 -4.16 14.30 -11.98
N THR A 11 -4.19 15.13 -10.95
CA THR A 11 -3.00 15.42 -10.15
C THR A 11 -2.64 14.12 -9.43
N LYS A 12 -1.67 13.40 -10.02
CA LYS A 12 -1.06 12.20 -9.46
C LYS A 12 -0.42 12.64 -8.14
N ASN A 13 -0.81 11.99 -7.04
CA ASN A 13 -0.26 12.27 -5.72
C ASN A 13 1.27 12.15 -5.79
N ILE A 14 2.00 13.23 -5.46
CA ILE A 14 3.47 13.23 -5.48
C ILE A 14 4.03 12.22 -4.48
N GLY A 15 3.34 11.96 -3.36
CA GLY A 15 3.77 10.95 -2.38
C GLY A 15 3.48 9.49 -2.77
N HIS A 16 2.94 9.23 -3.97
CA HIS A 16 2.69 7.87 -4.46
C HIS A 16 3.98 7.04 -4.51
N ARG A 17 3.99 5.86 -3.88
CA ARG A 17 5.17 4.97 -3.74
C ARG A 17 6.40 5.69 -3.20
N LEU A 18 6.22 6.45 -2.13
CA LEU A 18 7.23 7.29 -1.48
C LEU A 18 7.84 8.34 -2.41
N GLY A 19 7.11 8.78 -3.44
CA GLY A 19 7.63 9.73 -4.43
C GLY A 19 8.43 9.09 -5.57
N GLY A 20 8.48 7.76 -5.64
CA GLY A 20 9.07 7.06 -6.77
C GLY A 20 8.34 7.35 -8.09
N THR A 21 9.12 7.48 -9.16
CA THR A 21 8.61 7.76 -10.52
C THR A 21 8.96 6.66 -11.53
N SER A 22 9.59 5.58 -11.07
CA SER A 22 10.08 4.49 -11.91
C SER A 22 10.17 3.18 -11.10
N PRO A 23 10.13 2.01 -11.75
CA PRO A 23 10.25 0.72 -11.06
C PRO A 23 11.49 0.59 -10.16
N HIS A 24 12.58 1.31 -10.44
CA HIS A 24 13.81 1.24 -9.66
C HIS A 24 13.81 2.13 -8.40
N THR A 25 12.88 3.09 -8.35
CA THR A 25 12.82 4.13 -7.33
C THR A 25 11.56 4.02 -6.48
N ASP A 26 10.52 3.37 -6.99
CA ASP A 26 9.27 3.13 -6.28
C ASP A 26 9.52 2.44 -4.95
N ASN A 27 8.87 2.94 -3.88
CA ASN A 27 8.92 2.33 -2.55
C ASN A 27 10.32 2.27 -1.90
N THR A 28 11.24 3.15 -2.31
CA THR A 28 12.58 3.26 -1.72
C THR A 28 12.69 4.42 -0.73
N ILE A 29 13.56 4.27 0.27
CA ILE A 29 13.91 5.36 1.21
C ILE A 29 14.55 6.53 0.45
N GLN A 30 15.36 6.25 -0.57
CA GLN A 30 15.97 7.28 -1.39
C GLN A 30 14.93 8.18 -2.08
N SER A 31 13.87 7.60 -2.64
CA SER A 31 12.78 8.39 -3.24
C SER A 31 12.04 9.24 -2.23
N LEU A 32 11.82 8.70 -1.02
CA LEU A 32 11.21 9.44 0.08
C LEU A 32 12.05 10.68 0.40
N GLN A 33 13.34 10.49 0.67
CA GLN A 33 14.28 11.55 1.01
C GLN A 33 14.38 12.62 -0.09
N ASN A 34 14.40 12.23 -1.36
CA ASN A 34 14.41 13.15 -2.49
C ASN A 34 13.11 13.96 -2.65
N THR A 35 11.99 13.45 -2.10
CA THR A 35 10.65 14.03 -2.30
C THR A 35 10.17 14.80 -1.06
N ILE A 36 10.74 14.57 0.12
CA ILE A 36 10.31 15.17 1.39
C ILE A 36 10.18 16.69 1.35
N SER A 37 11.04 17.39 0.61
CA SER A 37 10.98 18.86 0.50
C SER A 37 9.78 19.39 -0.30
N ARG A 38 9.00 18.49 -0.92
CA ARG A 38 7.92 18.80 -1.87
C ARG A 38 6.52 18.57 -1.29
N VAL A 39 6.41 18.29 0.02
CA VAL A 39 5.14 17.99 0.69
C VAL A 39 4.16 19.17 0.70
N GLU A 40 4.66 20.41 0.57
CA GLU A 40 3.86 21.63 0.47
C GLU A 40 3.36 21.90 -0.97
N GLU A 41 3.82 21.14 -1.96
CA GLU A 41 3.37 21.32 -3.34
C GLU A 41 1.90 20.90 -3.48
N PRO A 42 1.08 21.60 -4.29
CA PRO A 42 -0.33 21.25 -4.51
C PRO A 42 -0.57 19.81 -5.05
N GLY A 43 0.48 19.16 -5.56
CA GLY A 43 0.43 17.78 -6.03
C GLY A 43 0.59 16.73 -4.92
N PHE A 44 1.05 17.11 -3.74
CA PHE A 44 1.18 16.21 -2.59
C PHE A 44 -0.16 16.09 -1.86
N LYS A 45 -0.54 14.87 -1.46
CA LYS A 45 -1.77 14.59 -0.73
C LYS A 45 -1.53 13.75 0.52
N TYR A 46 -0.65 12.77 0.40
CA TYR A 46 -0.26 11.82 1.45
C TYR A 46 0.95 11.03 0.96
N TRP A 47 1.71 10.43 1.86
CA TRP A 47 2.66 9.39 1.52
C TRP A 47 1.93 8.08 1.26
N GLU A 48 2.34 7.34 0.25
CA GLU A 48 1.79 6.03 -0.08
C GLU A 48 2.91 5.04 -0.32
N PHE A 49 2.75 3.80 0.14
CA PHE A 49 3.67 2.73 -0.19
C PHE A 49 3.01 1.35 -0.14
N ASP A 50 3.62 0.39 -0.82
CA ASP A 50 3.08 -0.96 -1.02
C ASP A 50 3.77 -1.98 -0.10
N VAL A 51 3.00 -2.74 0.69
CA VAL A 51 3.54 -3.69 1.69
C VAL A 51 3.23 -5.13 1.34
N HIS A 52 4.26 -5.96 1.48
CA HIS A 52 4.21 -7.41 1.41
C HIS A 52 4.76 -8.05 2.68
N GLU A 53 4.32 -9.27 2.96
CA GLU A 53 4.97 -10.21 3.86
C GLU A 53 5.80 -11.23 3.06
N SER A 54 7.04 -11.48 3.51
CA SER A 54 7.94 -12.52 2.99
C SER A 54 7.60 -13.91 3.55
N ALA A 55 8.19 -14.97 3.00
CA ALA A 55 7.96 -16.35 3.44
C ALA A 55 8.40 -16.61 4.89
N ASP A 56 9.34 -15.82 5.40
CA ASP A 56 9.85 -15.83 6.77
C ASP A 56 9.20 -14.76 7.67
N GLY A 57 8.08 -14.17 7.25
CA GLY A 57 7.22 -13.32 8.07
C GLY A 57 7.69 -11.87 8.24
N ILE A 58 8.67 -11.42 7.44
CA ILE A 58 9.15 -10.05 7.47
C ILE A 58 8.30 -9.18 6.55
N LEU A 59 7.85 -8.03 7.08
CA LEU A 59 7.17 -7.02 6.28
C LEU A 59 8.18 -6.13 5.55
N PHE A 60 7.97 -5.94 4.25
CA PHE A 60 8.84 -5.14 3.40
C PHE A 60 8.03 -4.33 2.38
N VAL A 61 8.68 -3.31 1.80
CA VAL A 61 8.00 -2.36 0.90
C VAL A 61 8.40 -2.59 -0.55
N PHE A 62 7.43 -3.01 -1.37
CA PHE A 62 7.64 -3.31 -2.79
C PHE A 62 6.31 -3.35 -3.54
N HIS A 63 6.29 -2.94 -4.81
CA HIS A 63 5.03 -2.85 -5.56
C HIS A 63 4.60 -4.17 -6.23
N ASP A 64 5.53 -4.86 -6.90
CA ASP A 64 5.18 -5.97 -7.78
C ASP A 64 5.06 -7.29 -7.03
N ASP A 65 4.25 -8.23 -7.56
CA ASP A 65 4.09 -9.56 -6.96
C ASP A 65 5.30 -10.48 -7.16
N PHE A 66 6.20 -10.10 -8.05
CA PHE A 66 7.36 -10.90 -8.42
C PHE A 66 8.59 -10.03 -8.59
N ILE A 67 9.75 -10.62 -8.34
CA ILE A 67 11.05 -10.07 -8.71
C ILE A 67 11.61 -10.94 -9.84
N VAL A 68 12.15 -10.29 -10.86
CA VAL A 68 12.85 -10.98 -11.96
C VAL A 68 14.28 -11.24 -11.54
N ASN A 69 14.67 -12.50 -11.43
CA ASN A 69 16.06 -12.88 -11.23
C ASN A 69 16.50 -13.89 -12.31
N GLN A 70 17.63 -13.65 -12.96
CA GLN A 70 18.17 -14.50 -14.03
C GLN A 70 17.13 -14.87 -15.11
N GLY A 71 16.27 -13.91 -15.47
CA GLY A 71 15.21 -14.08 -16.49
C GLY A 71 13.99 -14.89 -16.02
N LYS A 72 13.87 -15.20 -14.73
CA LYS A 72 12.73 -15.91 -14.14
C LYS A 72 11.98 -15.03 -13.15
N ASN A 73 10.65 -15.15 -13.15
CA ASN A 73 9.81 -14.48 -12.16
C ASN A 73 9.75 -15.31 -10.88
N HIS A 74 10.09 -14.70 -9.75
CA HIS A 74 9.97 -15.27 -8.43
C HIS A 74 8.89 -14.52 -7.65
N LEU A 75 7.85 -15.20 -7.18
CA LEU A 75 6.81 -14.57 -6.36
C LEU A 75 7.41 -14.13 -5.03
N VAL A 76 7.27 -12.85 -4.69
CA VAL A 76 7.93 -12.28 -3.51
C VAL A 76 7.45 -12.90 -2.20
N ARG A 77 6.18 -13.32 -2.16
CA ARG A 77 5.58 -14.02 -1.01
C ARG A 77 6.18 -15.41 -0.73
N ASP A 78 6.84 -15.99 -1.73
CA ASP A 78 7.44 -17.34 -1.64
C ASP A 78 8.96 -17.26 -1.37
N LEU A 79 9.52 -16.04 -1.21
CA LEU A 79 10.93 -15.78 -0.92
C LEU A 79 11.14 -15.39 0.55
N SER A 80 12.26 -15.78 1.13
CA SER A 80 12.75 -15.17 2.38
C SER A 80 13.14 -13.70 2.15
N PHE A 81 13.15 -12.91 3.21
CA PHE A 81 13.53 -11.50 3.09
C PHE A 81 14.98 -11.32 2.62
N ALA A 82 15.89 -12.22 3.03
CA ALA A 82 17.27 -12.22 2.54
C ALA A 82 17.35 -12.38 1.01
N GLN A 83 16.54 -13.28 0.44
CA GLN A 83 16.46 -13.47 -1.03
C GLN A 83 15.83 -12.26 -1.72
N ILE A 84 14.83 -11.61 -1.10
CA ILE A 84 14.22 -10.40 -1.64
C ILE A 84 15.25 -9.28 -1.77
N ILE A 85 16.07 -9.05 -0.74
CA ILE A 85 17.16 -8.07 -0.77
C ILE A 85 18.17 -8.42 -1.86
N GLU A 86 18.62 -9.68 -1.91
CA GLU A 86 19.59 -10.13 -2.91
C GLU A 86 19.08 -9.90 -4.34
N PHE A 87 17.85 -10.34 -4.62
CA PHE A 87 17.28 -10.24 -5.97
C PHE A 87 16.97 -8.79 -6.33
N GLY A 88 16.50 -7.98 -5.37
CA GLY A 88 16.33 -6.54 -5.52
C GLY A 88 17.63 -5.85 -5.93
N SER A 89 18.72 -6.14 -5.21
CA SER A 89 20.05 -5.60 -5.51
C SER A 89 20.52 -5.93 -6.94
N GLN A 90 20.27 -7.16 -7.39
CA GLN A 90 20.63 -7.61 -8.75
C GLN A 90 19.86 -6.87 -9.86
N ILE A 91 18.67 -6.34 -9.57
CA ILE A 91 17.89 -5.50 -10.49
C ILE A 91 18.00 -3.99 -10.18
N GLY A 92 18.94 -3.62 -9.30
CA GLY A 92 19.21 -2.22 -8.95
C GLY A 92 18.11 -1.57 -8.12
N VAL A 93 17.41 -2.33 -7.27
CA VAL A 93 16.37 -1.84 -6.36
C VAL A 93 16.73 -2.17 -4.93
N GLU A 94 16.84 -1.15 -4.10
CA GLU A 94 17.01 -1.30 -2.66
C GLU A 94 15.63 -1.44 -2.01
N ILE A 95 15.24 -2.68 -1.69
CA ILE A 95 13.94 -3.00 -1.11
C ILE A 95 14.03 -2.88 0.42
N PRO A 96 13.40 -1.88 1.05
CA PRO A 96 13.54 -1.67 2.48
C PRO A 96 12.61 -2.61 3.27
N PRO A 97 13.01 -3.02 4.49
CA PRO A 97 12.04 -3.54 5.45
C PRO A 97 11.05 -2.42 5.82
N LEU A 98 9.83 -2.80 6.19
CA LEU A 98 8.78 -1.84 6.53
C LEU A 98 9.20 -0.91 7.69
N THR A 99 9.95 -1.43 8.66
CA THR A 99 10.43 -0.68 9.83
C THR A 99 11.22 0.57 9.46
N ASP A 100 12.01 0.51 8.38
CA ASP A 100 12.86 1.63 7.97
C ASP A 100 12.01 2.75 7.37
N VAL A 101 11.01 2.39 6.55
CA VAL A 101 10.04 3.34 6.00
C VAL A 101 9.20 3.98 7.10
N VAL A 102 8.76 3.21 8.08
CA VAL A 102 7.99 3.73 9.23
C VAL A 102 8.83 4.71 10.05
N SER A 103 10.10 4.39 10.31
CA SER A 103 10.99 5.25 11.10
C SER A 103 11.20 6.63 10.45
N GLU A 104 11.31 6.68 9.12
CA GLU A 104 11.41 7.95 8.38
C GLU A 104 10.11 8.76 8.39
N LEU A 105 8.96 8.09 8.40
CA LEU A 105 7.65 8.74 8.31
C LEU A 105 7.04 9.10 9.66
N GLU A 106 7.33 8.36 10.74
CA GLU A 106 6.66 8.55 12.03
C GLU A 106 7.04 9.86 12.75
N VAL A 107 8.16 10.46 12.36
CA VAL A 107 8.60 11.77 12.86
C VAL A 107 7.95 12.95 12.11
N ARG A 108 6.95 12.66 11.25
CA ARG A 108 6.34 13.62 10.33
C ARG A 108 4.83 13.67 10.51
N ASP A 109 4.25 14.81 10.16
CA ASP A 109 2.81 15.07 10.33
C ASP A 109 1.98 14.71 9.08
N GLU A 110 2.60 14.42 7.94
CA GLU A 110 1.83 14.17 6.71
C GLU A 110 1.04 12.87 6.80
N PRO A 111 -0.17 12.81 6.18
CA PRO A 111 -0.94 11.58 6.17
C PRO A 111 -0.22 10.46 5.41
N VAL A 112 -0.45 9.22 5.84
CA VAL A 112 0.17 8.02 5.26
C VAL A 112 -0.91 7.04 4.85
N MET A 113 -0.75 6.44 3.67
CA MET A 113 -1.59 5.37 3.18
C MET A 113 -0.75 4.14 2.85
N ILE A 114 -1.00 3.04 3.55
CA ILE A 114 -0.24 1.80 3.42
C ILE A 114 -1.05 0.82 2.56
N GLU A 115 -0.65 0.61 1.31
CA GLU A 115 -1.31 -0.36 0.43
C GLU A 115 -0.87 -1.80 0.76
N ILE A 116 -1.81 -2.62 1.20
CA ILE A 116 -1.58 -4.03 1.46
C ILE A 116 -1.63 -4.79 0.13
N LYS A 117 -0.48 -5.35 -0.27
CA LYS A 117 -0.39 -6.27 -1.40
C LYS A 117 -0.56 -7.71 -0.97
N ASN A 118 0.07 -8.13 0.13
CA ASN A 118 -0.02 -9.51 0.61
C ASN A 118 0.32 -9.61 2.10
N LEU A 119 -0.62 -10.13 2.89
CA LEU A 119 -0.39 -10.61 4.25
C LEU A 119 -0.88 -12.06 4.34
N MET A 120 -0.06 -12.91 4.90
CA MET A 120 -0.26 -14.35 5.04
C MET A 120 -0.59 -14.69 6.49
N THR A 121 0.18 -14.15 7.45
CA THR A 121 0.06 -14.52 8.88
C THR A 121 -0.72 -13.50 9.70
N ASP A 122 -1.30 -13.97 10.81
CA ASP A 122 -1.95 -13.08 11.79
C ASP A 122 -0.93 -12.13 12.42
N GLN A 123 0.31 -12.58 12.63
CA GLN A 123 1.38 -11.72 13.12
C GLN A 123 1.64 -10.53 12.19
N ALA A 124 1.65 -10.75 10.87
CA ALA A 124 1.79 -9.67 9.90
C ALA A 124 0.58 -8.71 9.89
N ARG A 125 -0.64 -9.24 10.05
CA ARG A 125 -1.86 -8.41 10.20
C ARG A 125 -1.82 -7.57 11.46
N GLU A 126 -1.43 -8.13 12.60
CA GLU A 126 -1.26 -7.38 13.85
C GLU A 126 -0.19 -6.30 13.68
N SER A 127 0.98 -6.67 13.14
CA SER A 127 2.11 -5.74 12.98
C SER A 127 1.76 -4.53 12.12
N ILE A 128 1.08 -4.75 10.98
CA ILE A 128 0.68 -3.64 10.10
C ILE A 128 -0.40 -2.75 10.73
N ILE A 129 -1.29 -3.31 11.55
CA ILE A 129 -2.31 -2.54 12.29
C ILE A 129 -1.64 -1.73 13.41
N ASP A 130 -0.71 -2.33 14.14
CA ASP A 130 0.00 -1.67 15.25
C ASP A 130 0.86 -0.49 14.77
N ILE A 131 1.39 -0.56 13.55
CA ILE A 131 2.05 0.58 12.89
C ILE A 131 1.09 1.78 12.76
N THR A 132 -0.21 1.57 12.58
CA THR A 132 -1.18 2.67 12.50
C THR A 132 -1.67 3.17 13.86
N ASN A 133 -1.41 2.41 14.94
CA ASN A 133 -1.97 2.68 16.26
C ASN A 133 -1.55 4.03 16.81
N GLY A 134 -2.52 4.89 17.12
CA GLY A 134 -2.28 6.23 17.67
C GLY A 134 -1.69 7.24 16.66
N ARG A 135 -1.49 6.86 15.39
CA ARG A 135 -0.95 7.72 14.35
C ARG A 135 -2.09 8.31 13.51
N SER A 136 -2.50 9.54 13.87
CA SER A 136 -3.54 10.25 13.14
C SER A 136 -3.17 10.40 11.66
N GLY A 137 -4.10 10.09 10.76
CA GLY A 137 -3.87 10.20 9.31
C GLY A 137 -3.21 8.97 8.67
N TRP A 138 -2.81 7.96 9.45
CA TRP A 138 -2.24 6.71 8.94
C TRP A 138 -3.35 5.67 8.68
N ASN A 139 -3.57 5.36 7.41
CA ASN A 139 -4.62 4.43 6.99
C ASN A 139 -4.05 3.29 6.16
N LEU A 140 -4.71 2.13 6.25
CA LEU A 140 -4.47 0.99 5.38
C LEU A 140 -5.33 1.14 4.12
N MET A 141 -4.85 0.63 2.99
CA MET A 141 -5.66 0.48 1.80
C MET A 141 -5.39 -0.86 1.11
N SER A 142 -6.34 -1.30 0.29
CA SER A 142 -6.17 -2.52 -0.49
C SER A 142 -7.12 -2.53 -1.68
N SER A 143 -6.77 -3.29 -2.72
CA SER A 143 -7.79 -3.75 -3.67
C SER A 143 -8.69 -4.80 -3.02
N ILE A 144 -9.89 -4.99 -3.56
CA ILE A 144 -10.82 -6.04 -3.09
C ILE A 144 -10.14 -7.41 -3.07
N GLY A 145 -9.46 -7.79 -4.15
CA GLY A 145 -8.86 -9.12 -4.26
C GLY A 145 -7.70 -9.34 -3.31
N ARG A 146 -6.90 -8.30 -3.03
CA ARG A 146 -5.82 -8.38 -2.02
C ARG A 146 -6.36 -8.41 -0.61
N PHE A 147 -7.45 -7.69 -0.36
CA PHE A 147 -8.12 -7.68 0.94
C PHE A 147 -8.68 -9.07 1.27
N GLU A 148 -9.40 -9.71 0.34
CA GLU A 148 -9.96 -11.05 0.54
C GLU A 148 -8.87 -12.11 0.81
N LYS A 149 -7.70 -11.97 0.19
CA LYS A 149 -6.56 -12.86 0.43
C LYS A 149 -5.85 -12.56 1.75
N SER A 150 -5.71 -11.27 2.06
CA SER A 150 -4.94 -10.82 3.22
C SER A 150 -5.76 -10.88 4.50
N PHE A 151 -7.08 -10.88 4.45
CA PHE A 151 -8.00 -11.05 5.59
C PHE A 151 -9.06 -12.10 5.23
N PRO A 152 -8.70 -13.39 5.20
CA PRO A 152 -9.59 -14.44 4.71
C PRO A 152 -10.69 -14.81 5.71
N ASP A 153 -10.46 -14.60 7.01
CA ASP A 153 -11.34 -14.99 8.10
C ASP A 153 -11.37 -13.92 9.21
N ASN A 154 -12.13 -14.20 10.28
CA ASN A 154 -12.19 -13.37 11.50
C ASN A 154 -12.41 -11.87 11.24
N LEU A 155 -13.17 -11.54 10.20
CA LEU A 155 -13.32 -10.17 9.69
C LEU A 155 -13.83 -9.18 10.76
N GLY A 156 -14.68 -9.63 11.68
CA GLY A 156 -15.14 -8.81 12.81
C GLY A 156 -14.02 -8.48 13.79
N TYR A 157 -13.11 -9.43 14.07
CA TYR A 157 -11.93 -9.19 14.90
C TYR A 157 -11.00 -8.18 14.24
N TRP A 158 -10.63 -8.41 12.97
CA TRP A 158 -9.74 -7.51 12.24
C TRP A 158 -10.33 -6.11 12.06
N LYS A 159 -11.64 -6.01 11.80
CA LYS A 159 -12.36 -4.73 11.79
C LYS A 159 -12.16 -3.99 13.12
N ASN A 160 -12.49 -4.65 14.24
CA ASN A 160 -12.37 -4.05 15.56
C ASN A 160 -10.92 -3.66 15.88
N ARG A 161 -9.93 -4.46 15.46
CA ARG A 161 -8.50 -4.15 15.66
C ARG A 161 -8.08 -2.89 14.91
N VAL A 162 -8.45 -2.76 13.63
CA VAL A 162 -8.18 -1.57 12.81
C VAL A 162 -8.86 -0.32 13.38
N GLU A 163 -10.13 -0.44 13.76
CA GLU A 163 -10.88 0.68 14.34
C GLU A 163 -10.32 1.12 15.70
N SER A 164 -9.92 0.16 16.54
CA SER A 164 -9.32 0.44 17.86
C SER A 164 -7.94 1.11 17.74
N ALA A 165 -7.21 0.84 16.66
CA ALA A 165 -5.96 1.54 16.34
C ALA A 165 -6.17 2.99 15.87
N GLY A 166 -7.43 3.42 15.65
CA GLY A 166 -7.75 4.72 15.09
C GLY A 166 -7.58 4.81 13.58
N SER A 167 -7.44 3.67 12.90
CA SER A 167 -7.19 3.57 11.47
C SER A 167 -8.40 3.07 10.68
N LYS A 168 -8.27 3.00 9.37
CA LYS A 168 -9.25 2.43 8.44
C LYS A 168 -8.53 1.56 7.41
N LEU A 169 -9.23 0.58 6.87
CA LEU A 169 -8.78 -0.17 5.70
C LEU A 169 -9.69 0.13 4.51
N VAL A 170 -9.21 1.00 3.61
CA VAL A 170 -10.01 1.58 2.53
C VAL A 170 -9.72 0.98 1.16
N LEU A 171 -10.65 1.15 0.22
CA LEU A 171 -10.46 0.71 -1.15
C LEU A 171 -9.51 1.64 -1.92
N ILE A 172 -8.54 1.06 -2.65
CA ILE A 172 -7.65 1.83 -3.54
C ILE A 172 -8.44 2.78 -4.47
N ARG A 173 -7.97 4.03 -4.60
CA ARG A 173 -8.59 5.11 -5.40
C ARG A 173 -9.99 5.55 -4.95
N ARG A 174 -10.56 4.94 -3.90
CA ARG A 174 -11.88 5.23 -3.32
C ARG A 174 -11.76 5.18 -1.80
N HIS A 175 -10.98 6.11 -1.26
CA HIS A 175 -10.57 6.12 0.14
C HIS A 175 -11.73 6.45 1.09
N ASP A 176 -12.90 6.79 0.54
CA ASP A 176 -14.19 6.92 1.23
C ASP A 176 -14.84 5.58 1.58
N ILE A 177 -14.41 4.49 0.95
CA ILE A 177 -15.01 3.15 1.09
C ILE A 177 -14.14 2.31 2.02
N ASN A 178 -14.58 2.12 3.27
CA ASN A 178 -13.98 1.15 4.20
C ASN A 178 -14.38 -0.28 3.77
N LEU A 179 -13.39 -1.15 3.52
CA LEU A 179 -13.64 -2.50 3.02
C LEU A 179 -14.32 -3.41 4.05
N PHE A 180 -14.05 -3.22 5.35
CA PHE A 180 -14.68 -4.01 6.40
C PHE A 180 -16.19 -3.77 6.53
N ASP A 181 -16.72 -2.62 6.08
CA ASP A 181 -18.17 -2.32 6.16
C ASP A 181 -19.03 -3.13 5.20
N PHE A 182 -18.39 -3.75 4.21
CA PHE A 182 -19.06 -4.59 3.23
C PHE A 182 -18.79 -6.08 3.48
N CYS A 183 -17.90 -6.39 4.42
CA CYS A 183 -17.60 -7.74 4.88
C CYS A 183 -18.76 -8.28 5.73
N GLY A 184 -19.14 -9.54 5.51
CA GLY A 184 -20.27 -10.17 6.20
C GLY A 184 -21.64 -9.95 5.53
N ASN A 185 -21.73 -9.18 4.45
CA ASN A 185 -22.95 -9.08 3.64
C ASN A 185 -22.66 -9.34 2.16
N TYR A 186 -22.92 -10.57 1.73
CA TYR A 186 -22.66 -11.05 0.36
C TYR A 186 -23.26 -10.14 -0.73
N LEU A 187 -24.48 -9.64 -0.53
CA LEU A 187 -25.15 -8.77 -1.50
C LEU A 187 -24.46 -7.41 -1.61
N LYS A 188 -24.14 -6.76 -0.47
CA LYS A 188 -23.39 -5.50 -0.45
C LYS A 188 -22.03 -5.66 -1.12
N TRP A 189 -21.34 -6.77 -0.86
CA TRP A 189 -20.04 -7.07 -1.47
C TRP A 189 -20.12 -7.27 -2.98
N LYS A 190 -21.12 -8.03 -3.46
CA LYS A 190 -21.36 -8.25 -4.88
C LYS A 190 -21.71 -6.94 -5.61
N LEU A 191 -22.53 -6.10 -5.00
CA LEU A 191 -22.89 -4.78 -5.53
C LEU A 191 -21.67 -3.85 -5.61
N LEU A 192 -20.81 -3.83 -4.58
CA LEU A 192 -19.57 -3.07 -4.60
C LEU A 192 -18.65 -3.51 -5.74
N LYS A 193 -18.43 -4.84 -5.91
CA LYS A 193 -17.63 -5.39 -7.03
C LYS A 193 -18.21 -4.99 -8.39
N LEU A 194 -19.53 -5.06 -8.56
CA LEU A 194 -20.20 -4.66 -9.81
C LEU A 194 -20.03 -3.16 -10.08
N LYS A 195 -20.27 -2.32 -9.06
CA LYS A 195 -20.12 -0.86 -9.16
C LYS A 195 -18.71 -0.48 -9.60
N ILE A 196 -17.68 -1.05 -8.97
CA ILE A 196 -16.27 -0.79 -9.32
C ILE A 196 -15.96 -1.21 -10.75
N ARG A 197 -16.47 -2.37 -11.20
CA ARG A 197 -16.27 -2.86 -12.57
C ARG A 197 -16.89 -1.92 -13.60
N LEU A 198 -18.07 -1.36 -13.31
CA LEU A 198 -18.76 -0.44 -14.20
C LEU A 198 -18.10 0.95 -14.26
N THR A 199 -17.50 1.42 -13.17
CA THR A 199 -16.80 2.71 -13.09
C THR A 199 -15.34 2.69 -13.58
N ARG A 200 -14.83 1.52 -14.00
CA ARG A 200 -13.49 1.36 -14.59
C ARG A 200 -13.46 1.58 -16.11
N LYS A 201 -14.56 2.04 -16.71
CA LYS A 201 -14.66 2.45 -18.12
C LYS A 201 -14.55 3.95 -18.26
#